data_AF-A0A9C7Q1B4-F1
#
_entry.id   AF-A0A9C7Q1B4-F1
#
_cell.length_a   1.000
_cell.length_b   1.000
_cell.length_c   1.000
_cell.angle_alpha   90.00
_cell.angle_beta   90.00
_cell.angle_gamma   90.00
#
_symmetry.space_group_name_H-M   'P 1'
#
loop_
_entity.id
_entity.type
_entity.pdbx_description
1 polymer ?
#
loop_
_entity_poly.entity_id
_entity_poly.type
_entity_poly.pdbx_seq_one_letter_code
_entity_poly.pdbx_strand_id
1 'polypeptide(L)'
;MACNVPLIRVQEEWFPLPYENELFILSRKGVGCEIKNERCNRVWSEGVLVLTTQRLVFMDKREGVGQAAMESFEAPLYGIWNEQFHQPILAANNLTCDVQPFDGQPFSGIIRCKLFFYRGGVGVFLPIFFTLLSLHRQQSHQREARVNHDIYRQVQERFSAFIDPSDPSHIYVAQPSFP
;
A
#
# COMPACT_ATOMS: atom_id res chain seq x y z
N MET A 1 -13.54 6.50 -13.13
CA MET A 1 -13.95 6.55 -11.71
C MET A 1 -12.67 6.42 -10.92
N ALA A 2 -12.18 7.53 -10.38
CA ALA A 2 -10.87 7.57 -9.76
C ALA A 2 -11.05 7.63 -8.24
N CYS A 3 -10.37 6.73 -7.51
CA CYS A 3 -10.33 6.77 -6.07
C CYS A 3 -9.22 7.75 -5.69
N ASN A 4 -9.51 9.04 -5.72
CA ASN A 4 -8.49 10.08 -5.61
C ASN A 4 -8.10 10.29 -4.16
N VAL A 5 -7.13 9.52 -3.70
CA VAL A 5 -6.42 9.79 -2.46
C VAL A 5 -5.82 11.18 -2.59
N PRO A 6 -6.06 12.10 -1.65
CA PRO A 6 -5.41 13.40 -1.67
C PRO A 6 -3.89 13.20 -1.68
N LEU A 7 -3.21 13.79 -2.66
CA LEU A 7 -1.77 13.69 -2.81
C LEU A 7 -1.12 15.03 -2.48
N ILE A 8 0.08 14.97 -1.93
CA ILE A 8 0.94 16.12 -1.67
C ILE A 8 2.29 15.91 -2.34
N ARG A 9 2.86 16.97 -2.89
CA ARG A 9 4.18 16.93 -3.52
C ARG A 9 5.23 17.41 -2.52
N VAL A 10 6.24 16.57 -2.24
CA VAL A 10 7.34 16.86 -1.32
C VAL A 10 8.65 16.55 -2.05
N GLN A 11 9.56 17.52 -2.13
CA GLN A 11 10.88 17.37 -2.79
C GLN A 11 10.79 16.67 -4.15
N GLU A 12 9.86 17.13 -4.99
CA GLU A 12 9.55 16.62 -6.34
C GLU A 12 8.82 15.28 -6.43
N GLU A 13 8.69 14.51 -5.34
CA GLU A 13 7.94 13.25 -5.29
C GLU A 13 6.50 13.44 -4.79
N TRP A 14 5.59 12.57 -5.26
CA TRP A 14 4.21 12.53 -4.80
C TRP A 14 4.05 11.55 -3.66
N PHE A 15 3.36 12.00 -2.61
CA PHE A 15 3.00 11.21 -1.44
C PHE A 15 1.49 11.27 -1.22
N PRO A 16 0.85 10.22 -0.68
CA PRO A 16 -0.46 10.38 -0.08
C PRO A 16 -0.38 11.40 1.05
N LEU A 17 -1.37 12.27 1.15
CA LEU A 17 -1.51 13.17 2.28
C LEU A 17 -1.73 12.33 3.55
N PRO A 18 -0.85 12.41 4.56
CA PRO A 18 -0.94 11.56 5.73
C PRO A 18 -2.16 11.90 6.59
N TYR A 19 -2.77 10.88 7.19
CA TYR A 19 -3.69 11.03 8.30
C TYR A 19 -2.96 11.38 9.60
N GLU A 20 -3.73 11.78 10.60
CA GLU A 20 -3.18 12.05 11.92
C GLU A 20 -2.46 10.81 12.47
N ASN A 21 -1.24 11.00 12.97
CA ASN A 21 -0.38 9.94 13.51
C ASN A 21 -0.06 8.81 12.51
N GLU A 22 -0.25 9.02 11.20
CA GLU A 22 0.14 8.06 10.15
C GLU A 22 1.65 8.16 9.89
N LEU A 23 2.34 7.02 9.91
CA LEU A 23 3.78 6.96 9.62
C LEU A 23 4.01 6.14 8.34
N PHE A 24 4.84 6.66 7.46
CA PHE A 24 5.29 5.97 6.26
C PHE A 24 6.27 4.86 6.64
N ILE A 25 6.07 3.67 6.08
CA ILE A 25 6.90 2.49 6.36
C ILE A 25 7.74 2.13 5.14
N LEU A 26 7.09 1.96 3.99
CA LEU A 26 7.75 1.52 2.76
C LEU A 26 7.07 2.13 1.53
N SER A 27 7.86 2.45 0.51
CA SER A 27 7.35 2.70 -0.85
C SER A 27 8.02 1.78 -1.85
N ARG A 28 7.33 1.46 -2.94
CA ARG A 28 7.84 0.58 -3.99
C ARG A 28 7.33 1.03 -5.35
N LYS A 29 8.26 1.37 -6.24
CA LYS A 29 7.96 1.76 -7.63
C LYS A 29 7.78 0.52 -8.51
N GLY A 30 7.03 0.64 -9.61
CA GLY A 30 6.89 -0.41 -10.62
C GLY A 30 5.98 -1.57 -10.19
N VAL A 31 4.96 -1.27 -9.38
CA VAL A 31 3.92 -2.22 -8.97
C VAL A 31 2.74 -2.06 -9.92
N GLY A 32 2.21 -3.17 -10.44
CA GLY A 32 0.90 -3.17 -11.10
C GLY A 32 -0.21 -3.30 -10.07
N CYS A 33 -1.28 -2.53 -10.19
CA CYS A 33 -2.45 -2.62 -9.35
C CYS A 33 -3.69 -2.86 -10.20
N GLU A 34 -4.41 -3.92 -9.88
CA GLU A 34 -5.71 -4.23 -10.43
C GLU A 34 -6.76 -4.19 -9.33
N ILE A 35 -7.86 -3.48 -9.58
CA ILE A 35 -9.03 -3.48 -8.72
C ILE A 35 -10.23 -3.98 -9.49
N LYS A 36 -11.05 -4.80 -8.84
CA LYS A 36 -12.34 -5.26 -9.35
C LYS A 36 -13.39 -5.14 -8.26
N ASN A 37 -14.56 -4.61 -8.62
CA ASN A 37 -15.70 -4.48 -7.72
C ASN A 37 -16.97 -4.89 -8.47
N GLU A 38 -18.07 -5.17 -7.76
CA GLU A 38 -19.35 -5.56 -8.38
C GLU A 38 -19.84 -4.57 -9.45
N ARG A 39 -19.59 -3.26 -9.26
CA ARG A 39 -19.96 -2.20 -10.22
C ARG A 39 -18.85 -1.80 -11.18
N CYS A 40 -17.64 -2.36 -11.02
CA CYS A 40 -16.47 -1.96 -11.77
C CYS A 40 -15.85 -3.18 -12.47
N ASN A 41 -15.93 -3.19 -13.81
CA ASN A 41 -15.58 -4.33 -14.66
C ASN A 41 -14.10 -4.73 -14.69
N ARG A 42 -13.29 -4.26 -13.72
CA ARG A 42 -11.82 -4.32 -13.59
C ARG A 42 -11.15 -3.04 -14.10
N VAL A 43 -10.27 -2.48 -13.28
CA VAL A 43 -9.40 -1.35 -13.64
C VAL A 43 -7.98 -1.71 -13.27
N TRP A 44 -7.02 -1.33 -14.11
CA TRP A 44 -5.61 -1.65 -13.94
C TRP A 44 -4.72 -0.44 -14.23
N SER A 45 -3.62 -0.34 -13.48
CA SER A 45 -2.56 0.65 -13.67
C SER A 45 -1.20 0.12 -13.16
N GLU A 46 -0.09 0.74 -13.58
CA GLU A 46 1.26 0.56 -13.01
C GLU A 46 1.72 1.86 -12.35
N GLY A 47 2.29 1.74 -11.15
CA GLY A 47 2.52 2.89 -10.30
C GLY A 47 3.47 2.65 -9.14
N VAL A 48 3.30 3.49 -8.12
CA VAL A 48 4.01 3.42 -6.84
C VAL A 48 3.04 2.89 -5.78
N LEU A 49 3.48 1.87 -5.07
CA LEU A 49 2.80 1.36 -3.89
C LEU A 49 3.44 1.98 -2.65
N VAL A 50 2.64 2.49 -1.74
CA VAL A 50 3.07 3.07 -0.47
C VAL A 50 2.35 2.31 0.64
N LEU A 51 3.11 1.90 1.65
CA LEU A 51 2.62 1.22 2.84
C LEU A 51 2.94 2.09 4.05
N THR A 52 1.90 2.41 4.82
CA THR A 52 1.99 3.19 6.04
C THR A 52 1.59 2.34 7.23
N THR A 53 1.64 2.91 8.44
CA THR A 53 1.11 2.25 9.64
C THR A 53 -0.40 2.03 9.61
N GLN A 54 -1.15 2.68 8.70
CA GLN A 54 -2.62 2.63 8.69
C GLN A 54 -3.22 2.01 7.43
N ARG A 55 -2.54 2.13 6.28
CA ARG A 55 -3.12 1.78 4.97
C ARG A 55 -2.06 1.44 3.93
N LEU A 56 -2.54 0.80 2.88
CA LEU A 56 -1.85 0.61 1.63
C LEU A 56 -2.42 1.60 0.61
N VAL A 57 -1.56 2.36 -0.05
CA VAL A 57 -1.94 3.33 -1.08
C VAL A 57 -1.21 3.00 -2.38
N PHE A 58 -1.94 2.92 -3.48
CA PHE A 58 -1.41 2.86 -4.82
C PHE A 58 -1.59 4.21 -5.51
N MET A 59 -0.56 4.68 -6.21
CA MET A 59 -0.59 5.91 -7.00
C MET A 59 -0.07 5.61 -8.41
N ASP A 60 -0.81 6.02 -9.44
CA ASP A 60 -0.39 5.88 -10.83
C ASP A 60 0.91 6.69 -11.09
N LYS A 61 1.75 6.19 -11.98
CA LYS A 61 3.02 6.82 -12.36
C LYS A 61 2.86 8.05 -13.26
N ARG A 62 1.71 8.23 -13.91
CA ARG A 62 1.50 9.25 -14.95
C ARG A 62 1.25 10.62 -14.33
N GLU A 63 2.11 11.59 -14.67
CA GLU A 63 1.82 13.00 -14.45
C GLU A 63 0.73 13.45 -15.43
N GLY A 64 -0.46 13.76 -14.92
CA GLY A 64 -1.58 14.27 -15.71
C GLY A 64 -2.92 13.73 -15.21
N VAL A 65 -3.69 14.61 -14.56
CA VAL A 65 -5.08 14.35 -14.15
C VAL A 65 -5.89 13.95 -15.40
N GLY A 66 -6.61 12.84 -15.34
CA GLY A 66 -7.60 12.44 -16.35
C GLY A 66 -7.14 11.49 -17.46
N GLN A 67 -5.91 10.97 -17.44
CA GLN A 67 -5.44 9.99 -18.45
C GLN A 67 -5.30 8.54 -17.94
N ALA A 68 -5.27 8.33 -16.63
CA ALA A 68 -5.20 7.01 -16.04
C ALA A 68 -6.60 6.41 -15.85
N ALA A 69 -6.72 5.10 -16.03
CA ALA A 69 -7.96 4.39 -15.70
C ALA A 69 -8.23 4.40 -14.17
N MET A 70 -7.16 4.47 -13.37
CA MET A 70 -7.14 4.63 -11.91
C MET A 70 -5.96 5.52 -11.54
N GLU A 71 -6.22 6.71 -10.99
CA GLU A 71 -5.16 7.66 -10.57
C GLU A 71 -4.54 7.26 -9.22
N SER A 72 -5.37 6.82 -8.29
CA SER A 72 -4.92 6.21 -7.04
C SER A 72 -5.97 5.23 -6.50
N PHE A 73 -5.56 4.44 -5.52
CA PHE A 73 -6.40 3.50 -4.77
C PHE A 73 -5.86 3.38 -3.35
N GLU A 74 -6.78 3.25 -2.39
CA GLU A 74 -6.44 3.10 -0.98
C GLU A 74 -7.17 1.90 -0.37
N ALA A 75 -6.43 1.15 0.43
CA ALA A 75 -6.91 0.03 1.22
C ALA A 75 -6.45 0.19 2.68
N PRO A 76 -7.35 0.53 3.62
CA PRO A 76 -7.02 0.58 5.04
C PRO A 76 -6.64 -0.81 5.55
N LEU A 77 -5.57 -0.93 6.35
CA LEU A 77 -5.05 -2.24 6.79
C LEU A 77 -6.09 -3.04 7.60
N TYR A 78 -6.91 -2.38 8.42
CA TYR A 78 -7.99 -3.02 9.17
C TYR A 78 -9.08 -3.62 8.26
N GLY A 79 -9.19 -3.12 7.04
CA GLY A 79 -10.19 -3.50 6.05
C GLY A 79 -9.64 -4.41 4.95
N ILE A 80 -8.49 -5.06 5.14
CA ILE A 80 -7.92 -6.02 4.20
C ILE A 80 -8.08 -7.45 4.75
N TRP A 81 -8.47 -8.41 3.91
CA TRP A 81 -8.51 -9.84 4.24
C TRP A 81 -8.39 -10.74 3.00
N ASN A 82 -8.44 -12.07 3.21
CA ASN A 82 -8.28 -13.08 2.16
C ASN A 82 -7.00 -12.88 1.33
N GLU A 83 -5.91 -12.53 2.00
CA GLU A 83 -4.61 -12.29 1.39
C GLU A 83 -4.02 -13.61 0.85
N GLN A 84 -3.64 -13.64 -0.43
CA GLN A 84 -3.00 -14.80 -1.04
C GLN A 84 -1.84 -14.36 -1.92
N PHE A 85 -0.66 -14.89 -1.63
CA PHE A 85 0.54 -14.61 -2.38
C PHE A 85 0.84 -15.75 -3.36
N HIS A 86 1.10 -15.39 -4.61
CA HIS A 86 1.36 -16.34 -5.70
C HIS A 86 2.74 -16.08 -6.31
N GLN A 87 3.59 -17.13 -6.33
CA GLN A 87 4.92 -17.14 -6.97
C GLN A 87 4.96 -18.08 -8.17
N PRO A 88 4.39 -17.67 -9.31
CA PRO A 88 4.47 -18.46 -10.52
C PRO A 88 5.91 -18.54 -11.05
N ILE A 89 6.28 -19.69 -11.62
CA ILE A 89 7.64 -19.92 -12.16
C ILE A 89 7.92 -19.05 -13.40
N LEU A 90 6.89 -18.78 -14.22
CA LEU A 90 7.00 -18.07 -15.52
C LEU A 90 6.15 -16.80 -15.60
N ALA A 91 5.77 -16.20 -14.46
CA ALA A 91 5.04 -14.94 -14.44
C ALA A 91 5.47 -14.08 -13.25
N ALA A 92 4.91 -12.87 -13.14
CA ALA A 92 5.21 -11.99 -12.02
C ALA A 92 4.59 -12.52 -10.71
N ASN A 93 5.34 -12.37 -9.63
CA ASN A 93 4.84 -12.52 -8.27
C ASN A 93 3.64 -11.58 -8.08
N ASN A 94 2.60 -12.05 -7.43
CA ASN A 94 1.42 -11.23 -7.16
C ASN A 94 0.78 -11.55 -5.82
N LEU A 95 0.18 -10.52 -5.22
CA LEU A 95 -0.59 -10.60 -3.99
C LEU A 95 -2.04 -10.22 -4.31
N THR A 96 -2.98 -11.09 -3.96
CA THR A 96 -4.42 -10.79 -4.02
C THR A 96 -4.97 -10.58 -2.62
N CYS A 97 -5.92 -9.67 -2.47
CA CYS A 97 -6.68 -9.50 -1.24
C CYS A 97 -8.08 -8.93 -1.51
N ASP A 98 -8.99 -9.15 -0.58
CA ASP A 98 -10.26 -8.45 -0.50
C ASP A 98 -10.10 -7.20 0.38
N VAL A 99 -10.76 -6.11 -0.03
CA VAL A 99 -10.71 -4.81 0.66
C VAL A 99 -12.13 -4.31 0.89
N GLN A 100 -12.43 -3.91 2.12
CA GLN A 100 -13.67 -3.23 2.48
C GLN A 100 -13.60 -1.77 2.00
N PRO A 101 -14.54 -1.30 1.16
CA PRO A 101 -14.66 0.13 0.90
C PRO A 101 -15.00 0.90 2.16
N PHE A 102 -14.52 2.14 2.24
CA PHE A 102 -14.88 3.08 3.29
C PHE A 102 -15.62 4.30 2.73
N ASP A 103 -16.23 5.07 3.63
CA ASP A 103 -17.03 6.24 3.27
C ASP A 103 -16.21 7.25 2.47
N GLY A 104 -16.76 7.71 1.34
CA GLY A 104 -16.09 8.63 0.42
C GLY A 104 -15.40 7.96 -0.77
N GLN A 105 -15.28 6.63 -0.81
CA GLN A 105 -14.85 5.91 -2.01
C GLN A 105 -16.00 5.67 -3.00
N PRO A 106 -15.73 5.60 -4.32
CA PRO A 106 -16.76 5.39 -5.35
C PRO A 106 -17.20 3.92 -5.50
N PHE A 107 -16.87 3.06 -4.53
CA PHE A 107 -17.09 1.60 -4.62
C PHE A 107 -18.23 1.15 -3.69
N SER A 108 -19.01 0.17 -4.14
CA SER A 108 -20.03 -0.50 -3.33
C SER A 108 -19.73 -1.99 -3.23
N GLY A 109 -19.75 -2.57 -2.04
CA GLY A 109 -19.40 -3.98 -1.84
C GLY A 109 -17.88 -4.23 -1.94
N ILE A 110 -17.46 -5.49 -1.75
CA ILE A 110 -16.05 -5.85 -1.59
C ILE A 110 -15.23 -5.50 -2.85
N ILE A 111 -14.03 -4.93 -2.64
CA ILE A 111 -13.07 -4.65 -3.70
C ILE A 111 -12.03 -5.76 -3.71
N ARG A 112 -11.92 -6.48 -4.83
CA ARG A 112 -10.83 -7.43 -5.06
C ARG A 112 -9.63 -6.68 -5.61
N CYS A 113 -8.56 -6.63 -4.82
CA CYS A 113 -7.30 -6.01 -5.19
C CYS A 113 -6.29 -7.10 -5.59
N LYS A 114 -5.52 -6.83 -6.64
CA LYS A 114 -4.40 -7.67 -7.06
C LYS A 114 -3.19 -6.80 -7.40
N LEU A 115 -2.11 -7.01 -6.66
CA LEU A 115 -0.83 -6.32 -6.82
C LEU A 115 0.15 -7.22 -7.55
N PHE A 116 0.83 -6.69 -8.57
CA PHE A 116 1.81 -7.38 -9.39
C PHE A 116 3.19 -6.78 -9.16
N PHE A 117 4.17 -7.63 -8.85
CA PHE A 117 5.55 -7.24 -8.55
C PHE A 117 6.47 -7.64 -9.72
N TYR A 118 6.64 -6.75 -10.69
CA TYR A 118 7.36 -7.03 -11.95
C TYR A 118 8.88 -6.89 -11.84
N ARG A 119 9.38 -6.04 -10.94
CA ARG A 119 10.80 -5.64 -10.87
C ARG A 119 11.48 -6.20 -9.61
N GLY A 120 12.05 -7.39 -9.69
CA GLY A 120 12.87 -7.96 -8.60
C GLY A 120 12.09 -8.29 -7.32
N GLY A 121 12.82 -8.74 -6.29
CA GLY A 121 12.30 -9.38 -5.07
C GLY A 121 11.09 -8.70 -4.42
N VAL A 122 10.23 -9.51 -3.79
CA VAL A 122 9.08 -9.07 -2.97
C VAL A 122 9.34 -9.35 -1.47
N GLY A 123 10.57 -9.79 -1.16
CA GLY A 123 10.99 -10.27 0.15
C GLY A 123 11.06 -9.18 1.20
N VAL A 124 11.20 -7.91 0.81
CA VAL A 124 11.08 -6.78 1.76
C VAL A 124 9.61 -6.45 2.01
N PHE A 125 8.79 -6.40 0.96
CA PHE A 125 7.40 -5.98 1.06
C PHE A 125 6.53 -6.96 1.87
N LEU A 126 6.55 -8.26 1.55
CA LEU A 126 5.59 -9.21 2.15
C LEU A 126 5.73 -9.32 3.68
N PRO A 127 6.94 -9.48 4.25
CA PRO A 127 7.07 -9.61 5.69
C PRO A 127 6.60 -8.36 6.44
N ILE A 128 6.89 -7.17 5.90
CA ILE A 128 6.42 -5.90 6.47
C ILE A 128 4.90 -5.81 6.37
N PHE A 129 4.33 -6.06 5.19
CA PHE A 129 2.89 -6.01 4.95
C PHE A 129 2.12 -6.96 5.88
N PHE A 130 2.52 -8.23 5.97
CA PHE A 130 1.87 -9.20 6.85
C PHE A 130 2.08 -8.91 8.34
N THR A 131 3.24 -8.34 8.72
CA THR A 131 3.46 -7.88 10.10
C THR A 131 2.46 -6.79 10.46
N LEU A 132 2.29 -5.78 9.61
CA LEU A 132 1.35 -4.68 9.84
C LEU A 132 -0.10 -5.18 9.91
N LEU A 133 -0.51 -6.06 8.99
CA LEU A 133 -1.84 -6.67 9.03
C LEU A 133 -2.07 -7.45 10.32
N SER A 134 -1.10 -8.26 10.75
CA SER A 134 -1.22 -9.01 12.00
C SER A 134 -1.38 -8.09 13.21
N LEU A 135 -0.64 -6.99 13.25
CA LEU A 135 -0.71 -6.02 14.35
C LEU A 135 -2.09 -5.35 14.38
N HIS A 136 -2.63 -4.93 13.23
CA HIS A 136 -3.99 -4.38 13.13
C HIS A 136 -5.07 -5.37 13.56
N ARG A 137 -4.96 -6.64 13.17
CA ARG A 137 -5.92 -7.69 13.56
C ARG A 137 -5.90 -7.99 15.07
N GLN A 138 -4.73 -7.87 15.70
CA GLN A 138 -4.58 -8.10 17.15
C GLN A 138 -5.08 -6.91 18.00
N GLN A 139 -5.23 -5.74 17.40
CA GLN A 139 -5.46 -4.48 18.11
C GLN A 139 -6.92 -4.06 18.25
N SER A 140 -7.86 -5.01 18.20
CA SER A 140 -9.30 -4.75 18.34
C SER A 140 -9.75 -4.02 19.64
N HIS A 141 -8.84 -3.65 20.57
CA HIS A 141 -9.18 -2.97 21.83
C HIS A 141 -8.18 -1.93 22.42
N GLN A 142 -7.21 -1.33 21.70
CA GLN A 142 -6.25 -0.35 22.30
C GLN A 142 -6.03 0.94 21.49
N ARG A 143 -5.70 2.05 22.20
CA ARG A 143 -5.50 3.42 21.67
C ARG A 143 -4.47 3.48 20.53
N GLU A 144 -4.92 3.97 19.38
CA GLU A 144 -4.25 3.99 18.06
C GLU A 144 -2.90 4.75 18.00
N ALA A 145 -2.70 5.82 18.78
CA ALA A 145 -1.51 6.68 18.64
C ALA A 145 -0.21 6.04 19.19
N ARG A 146 -0.27 5.32 20.32
CA ARG A 146 0.91 4.61 20.88
C ARG A 146 1.29 3.42 19.98
N VAL A 147 0.25 2.78 19.47
CA VAL A 147 0.30 1.65 18.55
C VAL A 147 1.11 1.98 17.29
N ASN A 148 0.88 3.11 16.62
CA ASN A 148 1.62 3.45 15.39
C ASN A 148 3.13 3.62 15.63
N HIS A 149 3.53 4.22 16.74
CA HIS A 149 4.95 4.38 17.07
C HIS A 149 5.61 3.04 17.41
N ASP A 150 4.92 2.18 18.16
CA ASP A 150 5.42 0.84 18.51
C ASP A 150 5.51 -0.06 17.27
N ILE A 151 4.53 0.02 16.37
CA ILE A 151 4.54 -0.65 15.06
C ILE A 151 5.75 -0.20 14.24
N TYR A 152 5.93 1.13 14.11
CA TYR A 152 7.03 1.69 13.33
C TYR A 152 8.37 1.20 13.86
N ARG A 153 8.59 1.27 15.18
CA ARG A 153 9.83 0.79 15.82
C ARG A 153 10.05 -0.70 15.60
N GLN A 154 9.02 -1.53 15.79
CA GLN A 154 9.12 -2.98 15.58
C GLN A 154 9.49 -3.33 14.14
N VAL A 155 8.96 -2.60 13.16
CA VAL A 155 9.33 -2.78 11.76
C VAL A 155 10.78 -2.33 11.53
N GLN A 156 11.19 -1.17 12.03
CA GLN A 156 12.58 -0.70 11.91
C GLN A 156 13.59 -1.69 12.49
N GLU A 157 13.35 -2.18 13.71
CA GLU A 157 14.22 -3.14 14.38
C GLU A 157 14.34 -4.45 13.59
N ARG A 158 13.21 -5.00 13.12
CA ARG A 158 13.16 -6.28 12.41
C ARG A 158 13.78 -6.24 11.01
N PHE A 159 13.70 -5.11 10.31
CA PHE A 159 14.07 -5.02 8.90
C PHE A 159 15.33 -4.18 8.64
N SER A 160 16.05 -3.78 9.68
CA SER A 160 17.33 -3.07 9.60
C SER A 160 18.48 -3.87 8.97
N ALA A 161 18.36 -5.20 8.83
CA ALA A 161 19.50 -6.09 8.51
C ALA A 161 19.34 -6.98 7.26
N PHE A 162 18.22 -6.93 6.53
CA PHE A 162 17.99 -7.79 5.36
C PHE A 162 17.37 -7.00 4.21
N ILE A 163 18.20 -6.22 3.51
CA ILE A 163 17.80 -5.54 2.28
C ILE A 163 18.49 -6.25 1.12
N ASP A 164 17.71 -6.92 0.29
CA ASP A 164 18.15 -7.40 -1.01
C ASP A 164 18.45 -6.19 -1.90
N PRO A 165 19.69 -5.99 -2.38
CA PRO A 165 20.04 -4.85 -3.23
C PRO A 165 19.24 -4.77 -4.54
N SER A 166 18.60 -5.87 -4.96
CA SER A 166 17.76 -5.94 -6.15
C SER A 166 16.27 -5.69 -5.88
N ASP A 167 15.86 -5.55 -4.62
CA ASP A 167 14.49 -5.19 -4.24
C ASP A 167 14.31 -3.65 -4.37
N PRO A 168 13.39 -3.16 -5.23
CA PRO A 168 13.18 -1.72 -5.46
C PRO A 168 12.41 -1.01 -4.35
N SER A 169 12.18 -1.66 -3.21
CA SER A 169 11.48 -1.07 -2.08
C SER A 169 12.37 -0.07 -1.33
N HIS A 170 11.81 1.09 -1.00
CA HIS A 170 12.42 2.10 -0.15
C HIS A 170 11.78 2.03 1.23
N ILE A 171 12.58 1.80 2.27
CA ILE A 171 12.11 1.82 3.66
C ILE A 171 12.33 3.22 4.24
N TYR A 172 11.29 3.82 4.80
CA TYR A 172 11.40 5.11 5.47
C TYR A 172 11.98 4.90 6.86
N VAL A 173 13.21 5.36 7.09
CA VAL A 173 13.84 5.39 8.42
C VAL A 173 13.60 6.73 9.13
N ALA A 174 13.38 7.79 8.35
CA ALA A 174 12.92 9.10 8.77
C ALA A 174 11.62 9.44 8.02
N GLN A 175 10.70 10.13 8.69
CA GLN A 175 9.42 10.51 8.09
C GLN A 175 9.60 11.68 7.11
N PRO A 176 8.90 11.68 5.96
CA PRO A 176 8.89 12.84 5.07
C PRO A 176 8.37 14.09 5.80
N SER A 177 9.05 15.22 5.60
CA SER A 177 8.61 16.50 6.16
C SER A 177 7.55 17.13 5.26
N PHE A 178 6.30 17.09 5.69
CA PHE A 178 5.19 17.74 5.01
C PHE A 178 5.10 19.23 5.42
N PRO A 179 4.76 20.14 4.48
CA PRO A 179 4.58 21.57 4.76
C PRO A 179 3.33 21.89 5.56
#